data_AF-A0A399SLM1-F1
#
_entry.id   AF-A0A399SLM1-F1
#
_cell.length_a   1.000
_cell.length_b   1.000
_cell.length_c   1.000
_cell.angle_alpha   90.00
_cell.angle_beta   90.00
_cell.angle_gamma   90.00
#
_symmetry.space_group_name_H-M   'P 1'
#
loop_
_entity.id
_entity.type
_entity.pdbx_description
1 polymer ?
#
loop_
_entity_poly.entity_id
_entity_poly.type
_entity_poly.pdbx_seq_one_letter_code
_entity_poly.pdbx_strand_id
1 'polypeptide(L)' 'AGVPAVVVPFMADQPFWAAHLHRQGVAAAPIPLRRLSVDALVSAMGDALSRRERAAEAGGLMRRDGGVRQAVDVLESL' A
#
# COMPACT_ATOMS: atom_id res chain seq x y z
N ALA A 1 -4.33 6.82 -2.86
CA ALA A 1 -4.15 6.44 -1.44
C ALA A 1 -5.51 6.42 -0.75
N GLY A 2 -5.71 5.58 0.27
CA GLY A 2 -7.02 5.44 0.93
C GLY A 2 -7.76 4.12 0.68
N VAL A 3 -7.21 3.23 -0.13
CA VAL A 3 -7.88 2.01 -0.58
C VAL A 3 -7.07 0.80 -0.10
N PRO A 4 -7.68 -0.17 0.60
CA PRO A 4 -7.00 -1.41 0.94
C PRO A 4 -6.55 -2.18 -0.29
N ALA A 5 -5.42 -2.87 -0.17
CA ALA A 5 -4.82 -3.59 -1.28
C ALA A 5 -4.51 -5.05 -0.92
N VAL A 6 -4.61 -5.91 -1.93
CA VAL A 6 -3.95 -7.21 -1.98
C VAL A 6 -2.87 -7.10 -3.04
N VAL A 7 -1.62 -7.34 -2.67
CA VAL A 7 -0.48 -7.22 -3.60
C VAL A 7 0.04 -8.61 -3.95
N VAL A 8 0.17 -8.87 -5.25
CA VAL A 8 0.81 -10.06 -5.81
C VAL A 8 2.12 -9.61 -6.47
N PRO A 9 3.27 -9.66 -5.77
CA PRO A 9 4.53 -9.17 -6.34
C PRO A 9 4.99 -10.04 -7.51
N PHE A 10 5.41 -9.39 -8.59
CA PHE A 10 5.95 -10.04 -9.78
C PHE A 10 7.41 -9.66 -10.03
N MET A 11 7.76 -8.37 -9.98
CA MET A 11 9.11 -7.92 -10.31
C MET A 11 9.52 -6.63 -9.57
N ALA A 12 10.83 -6.34 -9.64
CA ALA A 12 11.45 -5.12 -9.12
C ALA A 12 11.21 -4.93 -7.61
N ASP A 13 10.80 -3.73 -7.21
CA ASP A 13 10.63 -3.29 -5.83
C ASP A 13 9.29 -3.72 -5.21
N GLN A 14 8.42 -4.39 -5.99
CA GLN A 14 7.11 -4.83 -5.52
C GLN A 14 7.16 -5.69 -4.23
N PRO A 15 8.11 -6.64 -4.04
CA PRO A 15 8.19 -7.39 -2.79
C PRO A 15 8.45 -6.50 -1.57
N PHE A 16 9.31 -5.49 -1.72
CA PHE A 16 9.60 -4.52 -0.67
C PHE A 16 8.37 -3.70 -0.33
N TRP A 17 7.71 -3.11 -1.34
CA TRP A 17 6.53 -2.28 -1.11
C TRP A 17 5.35 -3.08 -0.56
N ALA A 18 5.14 -4.31 -1.00
CA ALA A 18 4.09 -5.16 -0.50
C ALA A 18 4.29 -5.51 0.99
N ALA A 19 5.52 -5.85 1.38
CA ALA A 19 5.89 -6.08 2.78
C ALA A 19 5.76 -4.79 3.62
N HIS A 20 6.14 -3.64 3.06
CA HIS A 20 6.00 -2.35 3.72
C HIS A 20 4.53 -2.01 3.98
N LEU A 21 3.66 -2.11 2.96
CA LEU A 21 2.22 -1.83 3.08
C LEU A 21 1.55 -2.76 4.10
N HIS A 22 1.91 -4.04 4.11
CA HIS A 22 1.40 -4.99 5.10
C HIS A 22 1.83 -4.60 6.53
N ARG A 23 3.11 -4.29 6.74
CA ARG A 23 3.64 -3.81 8.02
C ARG A 23 2.98 -2.51 8.51
N GLN A 24 2.62 -1.62 7.60
CA GLN A 24 1.90 -0.38 7.92
C GLN A 24 0.41 -0.59 8.22
N GLY A 25 -0.08 -1.83 8.03
CA GLY A 25 -1.45 -2.21 8.31
C GLY A 25 -2.44 -1.83 7.21
N VAL A 26 -1.99 -1.32 6.06
CA VAL A 26 -2.86 -0.78 4.99
C VAL A 26 -3.17 -1.78 3.87
N ALA A 27 -2.48 -2.93 3.86
CA ALA A 27 -2.67 -4.00 2.89
C ALA A 27 -2.64 -5.38 3.55
N ALA A 28 -3.28 -6.35 2.90
CA ALA A 28 -3.18 -7.75 3.29
C ALA A 28 -1.74 -8.27 3.17
N ALA A 29 -1.46 -9.43 3.77
CA ALA A 29 -0.18 -10.10 3.54
C ALA A 29 0.03 -10.34 2.03
N PRO A 30 1.23 -10.07 1.48
CA PRO A 30 1.49 -10.26 0.06
C PRO A 30 1.34 -11.73 -0.33
N ILE A 31 0.75 -11.97 -1.51
CA ILE A 31 0.65 -13.32 -2.09
C ILE A 31 1.80 -13.50 -3.06
N PRO A 32 2.78 -14.38 -2.80
CA PRO A 32 3.80 -14.70 -3.81
C PRO A 32 3.13 -15.24 -5.07
N LEU A 33 3.54 -14.79 -6.26
CA LEU A 33 2.89 -15.20 -7.53
C LEU A 33 2.73 -16.72 -7.67
N ARG A 34 3.75 -17.50 -7.26
CA ARG A 34 3.73 -18.97 -7.31
C ARG A 34 2.70 -19.63 -6.37
N ARG A 35 2.12 -18.86 -5.45
CA ARG A 35 1.11 -19.29 -4.48
C ARG A 35 -0.25 -18.65 -4.73
N LEU A 36 -0.40 -17.89 -5.82
CA LEU A 36 -1.68 -17.29 -6.18
C LEU A 36 -2.67 -18.40 -6.54
N SER A 37 -3.80 -18.40 -5.84
CA SER A 37 -4.96 -19.25 -6.08
C SER A 37 -6.22 -18.46 -5.75
N VAL A 38 -7.38 -18.98 -6.16
CA VAL A 38 -8.67 -18.37 -5.83
C VAL A 38 -8.84 -18.26 -4.31
N ASP A 39 -8.58 -19.34 -3.57
CA ASP A 39 -8.73 -19.36 -2.11
C ASP A 39 -7.78 -18.38 -1.41
N ALA A 40 -6.51 -18.33 -1.84
CA ALA A 40 -5.54 -17.38 -1.31
C ALA A 40 -5.97 -15.93 -1.58
N LEU A 41 -6.50 -15.64 -2.77
CA LEU A 41 -6.97 -14.31 -3.13
C LEU A 41 -8.22 -13.92 -2.33
N VAL A 42 -9.21 -14.80 -2.21
CA VAL A 42 -10.43 -14.56 -1.44
C VAL A 42 -10.10 -14.29 0.04
N SER A 43 -9.22 -15.10 0.64
CA SER A 43 -8.76 -14.88 2.01
C SER A 43 -8.05 -13.54 2.17
N ALA A 44 -7.17 -13.17 1.23
CA ALA A 44 -6.46 -11.90 1.27
C ALA A 44 -7.39 -10.70 1.05
N MET A 45 -8.44 -10.83 0.23
CA MET A 45 -9.46 -9.79 0.06
C MET A 45 -10.21 -9.54 1.37
N GLY A 46 -10.55 -10.59 2.12
CA GLY A 46 -11.14 -10.46 3.46
C GLY A 46 -10.22 -9.70 4.43
N ASP A 47 -8.93 -10.06 4.48
CA ASP A 47 -7.92 -9.34 5.28
C ASP A 47 -7.78 -7.88 4.83
N ALA A 48 -7.68 -7.62 3.53
CA ALA A 48 -7.58 -6.26 3.00
C ALA A 48 -8.80 -5.41 3.37
N LEU A 49 -10.01 -5.92 3.22
CA LEU A 49 -11.24 -5.20 3.58
C LEU A 49 -11.30 -4.85 5.07
N SER A 50 -10.72 -5.68 5.94
CA SER A 50 -10.60 -5.38 7.38
C SER A 50 -9.74 -4.15 7.66
N ARG A 51 -8.86 -3.77 6.72
CA ARG A 51 -7.89 -2.66 6.83
C ARG A 51 -8.39 -1.33 6.25
N ARG A 52 -9.66 -1.26 5.83
CA ARG A 52 -10.29 -0.07 5.20
C ARG A 52 -10.06 1.23 5.97
N GLU A 53 -10.20 1.19 7.29
CA GLU A 53 -10.10 2.39 8.12
C GLU A 53 -8.65 2.88 8.19
N ARG A 54 -7.71 1.97 8.38
CA ARG A 54 -6.27 2.28 8.38
C ARG A 54 -5.80 2.80 7.01
N ALA A 55 -6.26 2.19 5.92
CA ALA A 55 -5.97 2.67 4.57
C ALA A 55 -6.53 4.09 4.35
N ALA A 56 -7.78 4.34 4.74
CA ALA A 56 -8.43 5.64 4.64
C ALA A 56 -7.70 6.74 5.45
N GLU A 57 -7.28 6.40 6.68
CA GLU A 57 -6.48 7.27 7.54
C GLU A 57 -5.15 7.65 6.86
N ALA A 58 -4.39 6.65 6.38
CA ALA A 58 -3.14 6.89 5.67
C ALA A 58 -3.35 7.78 4.43
N GLY A 59 -4.42 7.54 3.67
CA GLY A 59 -4.81 8.41 2.55
C GLY A 59 -5.14 9.83 2.98
N GLY A 60 -5.76 10.01 4.15
CA GLY A 60 -6.02 11.31 4.75
C GLY A 60 -4.75 12.06 5.13
N LEU A 61 -3.77 11.37 5.72
CA LEU A 61 -2.46 11.94 6.06
C LEU A 61 -1.71 12.37 4.81
N MET A 62 -1.60 11.50 3.81
CA MET A 62 -0.91 11.81 2.55
C MET A 62 -1.47 13.04 1.83
N ARG A 63 -2.79 13.26 1.88
CA ARG A 63 -3.41 14.46 1.28
C ARG A 63 -3.03 15.77 1.99
N ARG A 64 -2.65 15.70 3.26
CA ARG A 64 -2.34 16.87 4.10
C ARG A 64 -0.84 17.10 4.29
N ASP A 65 0.00 16.17 3.85
CA ASP A 65 1.44 16.15 4.12
C ASP A 65 2.24 17.24 3.38
N GLY A 66 1.66 17.90 2.37
CA GLY A 66 2.30 19.04 1.70
C GLY A 66 3.56 18.70 0.89
N GLY A 67 3.88 17.41 0.70
CA GLY A 67 5.14 16.97 0.07
C GLY A 67 5.41 17.55 -1.31
N VAL A 68 4.39 17.82 -2.12
CA VAL A 68 4.56 18.49 -3.43
C VAL A 68 5.08 19.92 -3.26
N ARG A 69 4.52 20.69 -2.31
CA ARG A 69 4.96 22.05 -2.03
C ARG A 69 6.41 22.04 -1.54
N GLN A 70 6.73 21.17 -0.60
CA GLN A 70 8.09 21.01 -0.10
C GLN A 70 9.09 20.70 -1.22
N ALA A 71 8.72 19.84 -2.17
CA ALA A 71 9.59 19.52 -3.30
C ALA A 71 9.83 20.74 -4.20
N VAL A 72 8.81 21.57 -4.45
CA VAL A 72 8.94 22.82 -5.21
C VAL A 72 9.86 23.80 -4.49
N ASP A 73 9.65 24.04 -3.20
CA ASP A 73 10.48 24.95 -2.41
C ASP A 73 11.96 24.57 -2.46
N VAL A 74 12.28 23.26 -2.43
CA VAL A 74 13.65 22.76 -2.58
C VAL A 74 14.20 23.06 -3.97
N LEU A 75 13.45 22.75 -5.03
CA LEU A 75 13.88 22.98 -6.42
C LEU A 75 14.11 24.46 -6.73
N GLU A 76 13.28 25.35 -6.19
CA GLU A 76 13.42 26.81 -6.35
C GLU A 76 14.59 27.39 -5.55
N SER A 77 15.13 26.64 -4.58
CA SER A 77 16.31 27.03 -3.80
C SER A 77 17.65 26.54 -4.35
N LEU A 78 17.63 25.75 -5.43
CA LEU A 78 18.82 25.27 -6.15
C LEU A 78 19.36 26.33 -7.13
#